data_AF-A0A3N0YYU4-F1
#
_entry.id   AF-A0A3N0YYU4-F1
#
_cell.length_a   1.000
_cell.length_b   1.000
_cell.length_c   1.000
_cell.angle_alpha   90.00
_cell.angle_beta   90.00
_cell.angle_gamma   90.00
#
_symmetry.space_group_name_H-M   'P 1'
#
loop_
_entity.id
_entity.type
_entity.pdbx_description
1 polymer ?
#
loop_
_entity_poly.entity_id
_entity_poly.type
_entity_poly.pdbx_seq_one_letter_code
_entity_poly.pdbx_strand_id
1 'polypeptide(L)'
;MKPEKQLKRQKNEKHFSTKKSKKHADPASDDHLQQIPRRLREIMKSKEMMNQGFQKKKKASKPEMVTGDIPIPHFRRGRQESEKAYISRMNQETEHVLFLTNNQLERQPEVELKKEEKTEKKKSTKKNWLNKGKLRQQKKKLNQQEEREEEDMFKDEVPFGEVAMAPPSLSVKPRKATIKPQGASKGLLLNSLLGHSPVSVTKPSMARKRIMEEERERVVQLYRQMKQRQKDKQEQDRAAMTST
;
A
#
# COMPACT_ATOMS: atom_id res chain seq x y z
N MET A 1 -60.59 59.76 -46.49
CA MET A 1 -60.11 59.76 -47.89
C MET A 1 -58.86 58.91 -47.98
N LYS A 2 -58.96 57.84 -48.78
CA LYS A 2 -57.98 56.93 -49.42
C LYS A 2 -56.57 56.69 -48.79
N PRO A 3 -56.16 55.41 -48.65
CA PRO A 3 -54.86 54.99 -48.12
C PRO A 3 -53.78 54.84 -49.21
N GLU A 4 -52.52 55.06 -48.86
CA GLU A 4 -51.38 54.85 -49.75
C GLU A 4 -50.60 53.57 -49.39
N LYS A 5 -50.17 52.90 -50.45
CA LYS A 5 -49.75 51.51 -50.55
C LYS A 5 -48.23 51.41 -50.66
N GLN A 6 -47.68 50.37 -50.01
CA GLN A 6 -46.52 49.55 -50.45
C GLN A 6 -45.14 50.25 -50.41
N LEU A 7 -43.98 49.61 -50.26
CA LEU A 7 -43.52 48.31 -50.77
C LEU A 7 -42.22 47.87 -50.04
N LYS A 8 -42.00 46.55 -49.95
CA LYS A 8 -40.77 45.86 -49.51
C LYS A 8 -39.53 46.14 -50.39
N ARG A 9 -38.32 46.02 -49.80
CA ARG A 9 -37.08 45.34 -50.28
C ARG A 9 -35.92 45.71 -49.32
N GLN A 10 -35.32 44.82 -48.51
CA GLN A 10 -34.33 43.76 -48.76
C GLN A 10 -32.95 44.20 -49.33
N LYS A 11 -31.89 43.83 -48.56
CA LYS A 11 -30.44 43.70 -48.89
C LYS A 11 -29.62 45.01 -48.92
N ASN A 12 -28.35 45.14 -48.50
CA ASN A 12 -27.32 44.25 -47.95
C ASN A 12 -26.18 45.11 -47.36
N GLU A 13 -25.52 44.57 -46.33
CA GLU A 13 -24.06 44.54 -46.06
C GLU A 13 -23.21 45.83 -46.18
N LYS A 14 -22.52 46.18 -45.08
CA LYS A 14 -21.07 46.46 -45.07
C LYS A 14 -20.48 46.41 -43.65
N HIS A 15 -19.77 45.31 -43.42
CA HIS A 15 -18.59 45.07 -42.58
C HIS A 15 -18.15 46.13 -41.55
N PHE A 16 -18.23 45.77 -40.26
CA PHE A 16 -17.16 46.08 -39.30
C PHE A 16 -16.66 44.77 -38.69
N SER A 17 -15.54 44.30 -39.22
CA SER A 17 -14.78 43.15 -38.75
C SER A 17 -13.74 43.59 -37.72
N THR A 18 -13.67 42.82 -36.62
CA THR A 18 -12.52 42.65 -35.70
C THR A 18 -12.16 43.89 -34.85
N LYS A 19 -11.93 43.78 -33.54
CA LYS A 19 -11.09 42.79 -32.84
C LYS A 19 -11.66 42.53 -31.46
N LYS A 20 -12.19 41.32 -31.22
CA LYS A 20 -12.31 40.80 -29.85
C LYS A 20 -10.89 40.50 -29.39
N SER A 21 -10.39 41.24 -28.40
CA SER A 21 -9.19 40.87 -27.69
C SER A 21 -9.44 39.50 -27.07
N LYS A 22 -8.68 38.52 -27.55
CA LYS A 22 -8.63 37.17 -27.02
C LYS A 22 -8.02 37.29 -25.63
N LYS A 23 -8.86 37.53 -24.62
CA LYS A 23 -8.48 37.28 -23.23
C LYS A 23 -8.13 35.80 -23.19
N HIS A 24 -6.86 35.49 -22.93
CA HIS A 24 -6.48 34.16 -22.54
C HIS A 24 -7.30 33.87 -21.28
N ALA A 25 -8.35 33.06 -21.43
CA ALA A 25 -9.01 32.48 -20.29
C ALA A 25 -7.93 31.63 -19.63
N ASP A 26 -7.47 32.06 -18.45
CA ASP A 26 -6.78 31.16 -17.54
C ASP A 26 -7.65 29.89 -17.44
N PRO A 27 -7.08 28.68 -17.61
CA PRO A 27 -7.87 27.47 -17.59
C PRO A 27 -8.61 27.45 -16.26
N ALA A 28 -9.94 27.51 -16.35
CA ALA A 28 -10.82 27.49 -15.20
C ALA A 28 -10.31 26.40 -14.25
N SER A 29 -10.01 26.80 -13.02
CA SER A 29 -9.58 25.93 -11.94
C SER A 29 -10.33 24.62 -12.05
N ASP A 30 -9.59 23.51 -12.12
CA ASP A 30 -10.06 22.14 -12.34
C ASP A 30 -11.07 21.65 -11.27
N ASP A 31 -12.23 22.28 -11.17
CA ASP A 31 -13.25 22.03 -10.15
C ASP A 31 -13.83 20.63 -10.34
N HIS A 32 -13.98 20.23 -11.60
CA HIS A 32 -14.38 18.89 -12.00
C HIS A 32 -13.36 17.81 -11.60
N LEU A 33 -12.04 18.09 -11.62
CA LEU A 33 -11.04 17.12 -11.17
C LEU A 33 -11.05 16.96 -9.65
N GLN A 34 -11.50 17.97 -8.90
CA GLN A 34 -11.63 17.90 -7.45
C GLN A 34 -12.77 17.01 -6.98
N GLN A 35 -13.83 16.89 -7.79
CA GLN A 35 -15.00 16.04 -7.51
C GLN A 35 -14.77 14.56 -7.85
N ILE A 36 -13.80 14.26 -8.72
CA ILE A 36 -13.41 12.89 -9.09
C ILE A 36 -12.59 12.24 -7.96
N PRO A 37 -12.80 10.93 -7.67
CA PRO A 37 -11.98 10.19 -6.71
C PRO A 37 -10.48 10.34 -6.92
N ARG A 38 -9.72 10.49 -5.82
CA ARG A 38 -8.28 10.79 -5.82
C ARG A 38 -7.47 9.87 -6.74
N ARG A 39 -7.78 8.58 -6.74
CA ARG A 39 -7.08 7.58 -7.54
C ARG A 39 -7.22 7.83 -9.04
N LEU A 40 -8.42 8.18 -9.48
CA LEU A 40 -8.69 8.46 -10.89
C LEU A 40 -8.08 9.81 -11.31
N ARG A 41 -8.11 10.82 -10.43
CA ARG A 41 -7.41 12.09 -10.63
C ARG A 41 -5.91 11.90 -10.88
N GLU A 42 -5.24 11.07 -10.07
CA GLU A 42 -3.82 10.76 -10.23
C GLU A 42 -3.53 10.04 -11.56
N ILE A 43 -4.37 9.09 -11.96
CA ILE A 43 -4.22 8.35 -13.23
C ILE A 43 -4.38 9.29 -14.41
N MET A 44 -5.40 10.16 -14.41
CA MET A 44 -5.62 11.13 -15.47
C MET A 44 -4.45 12.11 -15.58
N LYS A 45 -3.98 12.67 -14.46
CA LYS A 45 -2.78 13.52 -14.43
C LYS A 45 -1.54 12.81 -14.95
N SER A 46 -1.30 11.56 -14.56
CA SER A 46 -0.15 10.79 -15.04
C SER A 46 -0.23 10.54 -16.54
N LYS A 47 -1.40 10.19 -17.06
CA LYS A 47 -1.65 9.96 -18.48
C LYS A 47 -1.45 11.24 -19.30
N GLU A 48 -1.91 12.37 -18.78
CA GLU A 48 -1.72 13.68 -19.40
C GLU A 48 -0.23 14.07 -19.46
N MET A 49 0.51 13.87 -18.35
CA MET A 49 1.96 14.10 -18.31
C MET A 49 2.74 13.17 -19.25
N MET A 50 2.26 11.95 -19.50
CA MET A 50 2.85 11.05 -20.52
C MET A 50 2.51 11.50 -21.94
N ASN A 51 1.28 11.96 -22.19
CA ASN A 51 0.82 12.42 -23.49
C ASN A 51 1.44 13.75 -23.92
N GLN A 52 1.71 14.66 -22.97
CA GLN A 52 2.38 15.94 -23.25
C GLN A 52 3.87 15.76 -23.63
N GLY A 53 4.38 14.53 -23.54
CA GLY A 53 5.77 14.19 -23.83
C GLY A 53 6.72 14.77 -22.79
N PHE A 54 7.80 14.06 -22.49
CA PHE A 54 8.87 14.61 -21.67
C PHE A 54 9.54 15.76 -22.43
N GLN A 55 9.02 16.99 -22.26
CA GLN A 55 9.79 18.17 -22.58
C GLN A 55 11.04 18.09 -21.71
N LYS A 56 12.16 17.73 -22.34
CA LYS A 56 13.47 17.65 -21.70
C LYS A 56 13.74 19.04 -21.13
N LYS A 57 13.45 19.24 -19.84
CA LYS A 57 13.96 20.38 -19.10
C LYS A 57 15.46 20.36 -19.34
N LYS A 58 15.98 21.39 -20.04
CA LYS A 58 17.41 21.56 -20.21
C LYS A 58 18.02 21.38 -18.84
N LYS A 59 18.95 20.42 -18.71
CA LYS A 59 19.67 20.18 -17.46
C LYS A 59 20.22 21.53 -17.03
N ALA A 60 19.68 22.12 -15.96
CA ALA A 60 20.43 23.09 -15.21
C ALA A 60 21.71 22.36 -14.81
N SER A 61 22.87 22.92 -15.20
CA SER A 61 24.16 22.44 -14.75
C SER A 61 24.06 22.31 -13.24
N LYS A 62 24.21 21.08 -12.74
CA LYS A 62 24.37 20.88 -11.31
C LYS A 62 25.51 21.80 -10.87
N PRO A 63 25.34 22.64 -9.82
CA PRO A 63 26.49 23.31 -9.26
C PRO A 63 27.44 22.19 -8.86
N GLU A 64 28.61 22.23 -9.47
CA GLU A 64 29.74 21.39 -9.14
C GLU A 64 29.88 21.50 -7.62
N MET A 65 29.74 20.37 -6.91
CA MET A 65 29.98 20.35 -5.47
C MET A 65 31.47 20.55 -5.31
N VAL A 66 31.90 21.80 -5.32
CA VAL A 66 33.25 22.20 -4.93
C VAL A 66 33.42 21.64 -3.53
N THR A 67 34.32 20.67 -3.40
CA THR A 67 34.82 20.15 -2.15
C THR A 67 35.57 21.27 -1.42
N GLY A 68 34.83 22.24 -0.89
CA GLY A 68 35.33 23.47 -0.30
C GLY A 68 34.31 24.08 0.66
N ASP A 69 34.75 25.13 1.36
CA ASP A 69 33.94 25.84 2.34
C ASP A 69 32.75 26.57 1.71
N ILE A 70 31.68 26.75 2.50
CA ILE A 70 30.48 27.43 2.02
C ILE A 70 30.88 28.86 1.68
N PRO A 71 30.61 29.34 0.44
CA PRO A 71 30.96 30.70 0.07
C PRO A 71 30.16 31.68 0.93
N ILE A 72 30.86 32.62 1.55
CA ILE A 72 30.25 33.68 2.38
C ILE A 72 29.80 34.81 1.44
N PRO A 73 28.49 35.08 1.29
CA PRO A 73 28.02 36.15 0.42
C PRO A 73 28.34 37.53 1.01
N HIS A 74 28.72 38.48 0.15
CA HIS A 74 28.93 39.87 0.53
C HIS A 74 27.68 40.70 0.23
N PHE A 75 26.91 41.02 1.26
CA PHE A 75 25.70 41.81 1.15
C PHE A 75 26.02 43.31 1.05
N ARG A 76 26.21 43.78 -0.18
CA ARG A 76 26.29 45.22 -0.48
C ARG A 76 25.24 45.60 -1.51
N ARG A 77 24.64 46.78 -1.31
CA ARG A 77 23.65 47.29 -2.26
C ARG A 77 24.32 47.78 -3.55
N GLY A 78 23.96 47.21 -4.69
CA GLY A 78 24.39 47.64 -6.02
C GLY A 78 23.86 49.04 -6.37
N ARG A 79 24.54 49.76 -7.27
CA ARG A 79 24.17 51.14 -7.64
C ARG A 79 22.82 51.27 -8.33
N GLN A 80 22.36 50.21 -9.00
CA GLN A 80 21.13 50.20 -9.81
C GLN A 80 20.01 49.31 -9.22
N GLU A 81 20.24 48.68 -8.06
CA GLU A 81 19.21 47.83 -7.46
C GLU A 81 18.30 48.62 -6.52
N SER A 82 17.01 48.33 -6.59
CA SER A 82 16.05 48.86 -5.62
C SER A 82 16.25 48.20 -4.27
N GLU A 83 15.84 48.86 -3.20
CA GLU A 83 15.92 48.33 -1.83
C GLU A 83 15.20 46.98 -1.69
N LYS A 84 14.01 46.86 -2.30
CA LYS A 84 13.25 45.60 -2.29
C LYS A 84 13.99 44.46 -3.00
N ALA A 85 14.65 44.76 -4.13
CA ALA A 85 15.43 43.77 -4.86
C ALA A 85 16.66 43.31 -4.06
N TYR A 86 17.34 44.24 -3.39
CA TYR A 86 18.45 43.95 -2.49
C TYR A 86 18.04 43.02 -1.35
N ILE A 87 16.94 43.33 -0.64
CA ILE A 87 16.43 42.51 0.46
C ILE A 87 16.05 41.11 -0.05
N SER A 88 15.40 41.02 -1.21
CA SER A 88 15.05 39.72 -1.80
C SER A 88 16.28 38.88 -2.13
N ARG A 89 17.34 39.49 -2.71
CA ARG A 89 18.60 38.81 -3.00
C ARG A 89 19.30 38.34 -1.74
N MET A 90 19.36 39.21 -0.73
CA MET A 90 19.91 38.90 0.59
C MET A 90 19.21 37.70 1.24
N ASN A 91 17.88 37.67 1.21
CA ASN A 91 17.10 36.57 1.78
C ASN A 91 17.36 35.24 1.05
N GLN A 92 17.38 35.25 -0.28
CA GLN A 92 17.63 34.05 -1.08
C GLN A 92 19.04 33.49 -0.85
N GLU A 93 20.06 34.35 -0.83
CA GLU A 93 21.44 33.95 -0.55
C GLU A 93 21.59 33.41 0.88
N THR A 94 20.88 34.01 1.86
CA THR A 94 20.88 33.55 3.26
C THR A 94 20.23 32.18 3.39
N GLU A 95 19.06 31.97 2.78
CA GLU A 95 18.39 30.66 2.74
C GLU A 95 19.28 29.60 2.07
N HIS A 96 19.97 29.98 1.00
CA HIS A 96 20.86 29.08 0.29
C HIS A 96 22.08 28.68 1.13
N VAL A 97 22.73 29.64 1.81
CA VAL A 97 23.84 29.35 2.74
C VAL A 97 23.35 28.46 3.88
N LEU A 98 22.20 28.77 4.48
CA LEU A 98 21.61 27.95 5.54
C LEU A 98 21.33 26.53 5.07
N PHE A 99 20.79 26.37 3.86
CA PHE A 99 20.58 25.07 3.24
C PHE A 99 21.91 24.31 3.06
N LEU A 100 22.96 24.96 2.56
CA LEU A 100 24.28 24.33 2.43
C LEU A 100 24.85 23.92 3.78
N THR A 101 24.74 24.78 4.81
CA THR A 101 25.20 24.51 6.18
C THR A 101 24.48 23.31 6.78
N ASN A 102 23.16 23.25 6.68
CA ASN A 102 22.35 22.16 7.23
C ASN A 102 22.62 20.81 6.53
N ASN A 103 23.08 20.84 5.28
CA ASN A 103 23.46 19.64 4.54
C ASN A 103 24.91 19.22 4.76
N GLN A 104 25.72 20.03 5.43
CA GLN A 104 27.06 19.63 5.83
C GLN A 104 26.98 18.76 7.10
N LEU A 105 27.78 17.68 7.10
CA LEU A 105 28.01 16.91 8.32
C LEU A 105 28.77 17.79 9.30
N GLU A 106 28.43 17.69 10.60
CA GLU A 106 29.15 18.37 11.67
C GLU A 106 30.66 18.12 11.53
N ARG A 107 31.39 19.18 11.20
CA ARG A 107 32.84 19.09 11.08
C ARG A 107 33.39 19.07 12.49
N GLN A 108 34.08 18.00 12.84
CA GLN A 108 34.90 17.95 14.04
C GLN A 108 36.35 18.16 13.62
N PRO A 109 36.80 19.43 13.52
CA PRO A 109 38.14 19.74 13.04
C PRO A 109 39.25 19.21 13.96
N GLU A 110 38.93 18.90 15.22
CA GLU A 110 39.87 18.43 16.23
C GLU A 110 40.09 16.92 16.25
N VAL A 111 39.33 16.13 15.47
CA VAL A 111 39.42 14.67 15.49
C VAL A 111 40.04 14.15 14.19
N GLU A 112 41.33 13.81 14.23
CA GLU A 112 42.03 13.09 13.16
C GLU A 112 41.44 11.67 12.98
N LEU A 113 40.38 11.53 12.18
CA LEU A 113 39.83 10.21 11.82
C LEU A 113 40.11 9.85 10.37
N LYS A 114 40.89 8.78 10.23
CA LYS A 114 41.12 7.96 9.02
C LYS A 114 39.87 7.90 8.14
N LYS A 115 39.93 8.50 6.95
CA LYS A 115 38.79 8.86 6.10
C LYS A 115 38.13 7.70 5.31
N GLU A 116 38.56 6.45 5.47
CA GLU A 116 38.16 5.39 4.52
C GLU A 116 36.92 4.57 4.93
N GLU A 117 36.51 4.53 6.20
CA GLU A 117 35.44 3.61 6.63
C GLU A 117 34.00 4.08 6.37
N LYS A 118 33.77 5.37 6.14
CA LYS A 118 32.39 5.93 6.16
C LYS A 118 31.62 5.74 4.84
N THR A 119 32.30 5.55 3.71
CA THR A 119 31.68 5.36 2.38
C THR A 119 31.27 3.91 2.10
N GLU A 120 31.97 2.94 2.68
CA GLU A 120 31.64 1.50 2.54
C GLU A 120 30.38 1.10 3.31
N LYS A 121 30.18 1.67 4.51
CA LYS A 121 29.04 1.38 5.39
C LYS A 121 27.67 1.72 4.76
N LYS A 122 27.59 2.71 3.87
CA LYS A 122 26.33 3.07 3.16
C LYS A 122 26.01 2.16 1.97
N LYS A 123 27.01 1.59 1.29
CA LYS A 123 26.81 0.61 0.21
C LYS A 123 26.46 -0.78 0.77
N SER A 124 27.08 -1.17 1.88
CA SER A 124 26.85 -2.49 2.51
C SER A 124 25.45 -2.61 3.12
N THR A 125 24.93 -1.54 3.74
CA THR A 125 23.59 -1.52 4.34
C THR A 125 22.47 -1.67 3.30
N LYS A 126 22.59 -1.02 2.13
CA LYS A 126 21.63 -1.19 1.02
C LYS A 126 21.67 -2.61 0.46
N LYS A 127 22.86 -3.18 0.21
CA LYS A 127 23.02 -4.57 -0.25
C LYS A 127 22.45 -5.56 0.76
N ASN A 128 22.65 -5.33 2.05
CA ASN A 128 22.09 -6.16 3.13
C ASN A 128 20.55 -6.11 3.16
N TRP A 129 19.93 -4.94 3.00
CA TRP A 129 18.47 -4.81 2.96
C TRP A 129 17.83 -5.56 1.78
N LEU A 130 18.38 -5.41 0.57
CA LEU A 130 17.92 -6.17 -0.60
C LEU A 130 18.09 -7.69 -0.39
N ASN A 131 19.18 -8.12 0.24
CA ASN A 131 19.44 -9.54 0.50
C ASN A 131 18.46 -10.12 1.55
N LYS A 132 18.14 -9.35 2.59
CA LYS A 132 17.12 -9.70 3.60
C LYS A 132 15.73 -9.86 2.99
N GLY A 133 15.39 -9.02 2.00
CA GLY A 133 14.15 -9.15 1.23
C GLY A 133 14.08 -10.46 0.45
N LYS A 134 15.15 -10.83 -0.26
CA LYS A 134 15.25 -12.09 -1.02
C LYS A 134 15.14 -13.31 -0.10
N LEU A 135 15.86 -13.31 1.02
CA LEU A 135 15.82 -14.39 2.00
C LEU A 135 14.40 -14.59 2.58
N ARG A 136 13.69 -13.50 2.87
CA ARG A 136 12.29 -13.57 3.33
C ARG A 136 11.36 -14.17 2.29
N GLN A 137 11.56 -13.85 1.00
CA GLN A 137 10.77 -14.44 -0.07
C GLN A 137 11.04 -15.93 -0.24
N GLN A 138 12.30 -16.36 -0.17
CA GLN A 138 12.65 -17.78 -0.22
C GLN A 138 12.02 -18.55 0.95
N LYS A 139 12.09 -18.02 2.17
CA LYS A 139 11.42 -18.62 3.34
C LYS A 139 9.90 -18.75 3.14
N LYS A 140 9.23 -17.72 2.60
CA LYS A 140 7.80 -17.80 2.29
C LYS A 140 7.47 -18.88 1.27
N LYS A 141 8.30 -19.06 0.24
CA LYS A 141 8.10 -20.11 -0.77
C LYS A 141 8.23 -21.51 -0.17
N LEU A 142 9.25 -21.72 0.68
CA LEU A 142 9.43 -23.00 1.39
C LEU A 142 8.23 -23.31 2.29
N ASN A 143 7.77 -22.34 3.09
CA ASN A 143 6.59 -22.55 3.94
C ASN A 143 5.32 -22.86 3.12
N GLN A 144 5.12 -22.19 1.99
CA GLN A 144 3.97 -22.48 1.11
C GLN A 144 4.07 -23.86 0.47
N GLN A 145 5.29 -24.31 0.18
CA GLN A 145 5.50 -25.65 -0.35
C GLN A 145 5.20 -26.70 0.72
N GLU A 146 5.71 -26.52 1.95
CA GLU A 146 5.42 -27.39 3.10
C GLU A 146 3.92 -27.44 3.39
N GLU A 147 3.21 -26.31 3.32
CA GLU A 147 1.76 -26.25 3.51
C GLU A 147 1.00 -27.04 2.44
N ARG A 148 1.42 -26.98 1.16
CA ARG A 148 0.82 -27.78 0.08
C ARG A 148 1.11 -29.27 0.25
N GLU A 149 2.35 -29.61 0.58
CA GLU A 149 2.75 -30.99 0.83
C GLU A 149 1.94 -31.57 2.00
N GLU A 150 1.66 -30.78 3.03
CA GLU A 150 0.76 -31.17 4.10
C GLU A 150 -0.69 -31.32 3.65
N GLU A 151 -1.26 -30.33 2.96
CA GLU A 151 -2.60 -30.44 2.41
C GLU A 151 -2.77 -31.72 1.59
N ASP A 152 -1.79 -32.05 0.76
CA ASP A 152 -1.81 -33.25 -0.07
C ASP A 152 -1.68 -34.54 0.76
N MET A 153 -0.93 -34.53 1.87
CA MET A 153 -0.89 -35.66 2.81
C MET A 153 -2.20 -35.89 3.58
N PHE A 154 -3.04 -34.86 3.73
CA PHE A 154 -4.33 -34.94 4.44
C PHE A 154 -5.54 -35.01 3.49
N LYS A 155 -5.32 -35.06 2.17
CA LYS A 155 -6.36 -35.33 1.19
C LYS A 155 -6.49 -36.85 0.99
N ASP A 156 -7.53 -37.43 1.57
CA ASP A 156 -7.92 -38.82 1.28
C ASP A 156 -8.76 -38.85 0.00
N GLU A 157 -8.31 -39.62 -0.99
CA GLU A 157 -9.11 -39.93 -2.17
C GLU A 157 -10.12 -41.03 -1.83
N VAL A 158 -11.40 -40.67 -1.70
CA VAL A 158 -12.48 -41.63 -1.42
C VAL A 158 -13.43 -41.68 -2.61
N PRO A 159 -13.78 -42.87 -3.13
CA PRO A 159 -14.65 -42.99 -4.30
C PRO A 159 -16.06 -42.46 -4.02
N PHE A 160 -16.68 -41.92 -5.07
CA PHE A 160 -18.01 -41.34 -5.00
C PHE A 160 -19.06 -42.41 -4.62
N GLY A 161 -19.81 -42.15 -3.55
CA GLY A 161 -20.87 -43.03 -3.05
C GLY A 161 -20.58 -43.70 -1.71
N GLU A 162 -19.31 -43.72 -1.26
CA GLU A 162 -18.94 -44.26 0.06
C GLU A 162 -19.06 -43.22 1.19
N VAL A 163 -18.74 -41.95 0.91
CA VAL A 163 -18.79 -40.88 1.92
C VAL A 163 -20.07 -40.06 1.82
N ALA A 164 -20.94 -40.22 2.82
CA ALA A 164 -22.03 -39.28 3.06
C ALA A 164 -21.48 -38.06 3.84
N MET A 165 -21.25 -36.94 3.15
CA MET A 165 -20.79 -35.66 3.76
C MET A 165 -21.68 -35.18 4.91
N ALA A 166 -22.97 -35.52 4.85
CA ALA A 166 -23.92 -35.36 5.92
C ALA A 166 -24.98 -36.45 5.76
N PRO A 167 -25.57 -36.93 6.87
CA PRO A 167 -26.75 -37.79 6.77
C PRO A 167 -27.84 -37.05 5.97
N PRO A 168 -28.62 -37.77 5.14
CA PRO A 168 -29.71 -37.15 4.39
C PRO A 168 -30.68 -36.48 5.37
N SER A 169 -30.95 -35.20 5.16
CA SER A 169 -31.90 -34.47 6.00
C SER A 169 -33.31 -34.61 5.44
N LEU A 170 -34.22 -35.07 6.28
CA LEU A 170 -35.65 -35.11 5.96
C LEU A 170 -36.21 -33.68 6.06
N SER A 171 -36.35 -33.00 4.92
CA SER A 171 -36.97 -31.67 4.83
C SER A 171 -38.50 -31.70 4.97
N VAL A 172 -39.09 -32.90 5.03
CA VAL A 172 -40.54 -33.10 5.13
C VAL A 172 -40.99 -32.85 6.56
N LYS A 173 -41.94 -31.92 6.73
CA LYS A 173 -42.60 -31.70 8.02
C LYS A 173 -43.37 -32.96 8.43
N PRO A 174 -43.17 -33.50 9.65
CA PRO A 174 -43.96 -34.63 10.12
C PRO A 174 -45.44 -34.25 10.10
N ARG A 175 -46.29 -35.08 9.48
CA ARG A 175 -47.74 -34.82 9.32
C ARG A 175 -48.49 -34.50 10.63
N LYS A 176 -47.93 -34.86 11.80
CA LYS A 176 -48.53 -34.67 13.13
C LYS A 176 -47.78 -33.69 14.05
N ALA A 177 -46.82 -32.92 13.53
CA ALA A 177 -46.06 -31.98 14.36
C ALA A 177 -46.90 -30.72 14.67
N THR A 178 -47.26 -30.52 15.94
CA THR A 178 -47.86 -29.27 16.42
C THR A 178 -46.79 -28.17 16.47
N ILE A 179 -47.01 -27.09 15.73
CA ILE A 179 -46.14 -25.91 15.73
C ILE A 179 -46.39 -25.17 17.04
N LYS A 180 -45.63 -25.49 18.10
CA LYS A 180 -45.65 -24.68 19.31
C LYS A 180 -45.06 -23.30 18.99
N PRO A 181 -45.74 -22.19 19.33
CA PRO A 181 -45.14 -20.87 19.19
C PRO A 181 -43.88 -20.80 20.06
N GLN A 182 -42.81 -20.21 19.52
CA GLN A 182 -41.53 -20.01 20.20
C GLN A 182 -41.72 -19.58 21.66
N GLY A 183 -41.43 -20.47 22.61
CA GLY A 183 -41.66 -20.16 24.02
C GLY A 183 -40.98 -21.08 25.04
N ALA A 184 -40.10 -22.00 24.61
CA ALA A 184 -39.16 -22.63 25.52
C ALA A 184 -37.81 -21.91 25.40
N SER A 185 -37.25 -21.48 26.54
CA SER A 185 -35.92 -20.88 26.60
C SER A 185 -34.92 -21.77 25.86
N LYS A 186 -34.12 -21.16 24.98
CA LYS A 186 -33.23 -21.83 24.03
C LYS A 186 -31.99 -22.47 24.70
N GLY A 187 -32.11 -22.92 25.95
CA GLY A 187 -31.04 -23.55 26.72
C GLY A 187 -31.36 -25.02 26.99
N LEU A 188 -30.39 -25.90 26.80
CA LEU A 188 -30.50 -27.29 27.24
C LEU A 188 -30.67 -27.31 28.77
N LEU A 189 -31.57 -28.15 29.30
CA LEU A 189 -31.74 -28.35 30.75
C LEU A 189 -30.40 -28.67 31.44
N LEU A 190 -29.56 -29.47 30.76
CA LEU A 190 -28.23 -29.84 31.23
C LEU A 190 -27.34 -28.62 31.53
N ASN A 191 -27.45 -27.54 30.75
CA ASN A 191 -26.70 -26.31 30.96
C ASN A 191 -27.09 -25.64 32.28
N SER A 192 -28.36 -25.73 32.68
CA SER A 192 -28.85 -25.27 33.97
C SER A 192 -28.36 -26.14 35.12
N LEU A 193 -28.24 -27.46 34.91
CA LEU A 193 -27.80 -28.39 35.95
C LEU A 193 -26.28 -28.34 36.17
N LEU A 194 -25.52 -28.18 35.10
CA LEU A 194 -24.06 -28.17 35.10
C LEU A 194 -23.48 -26.75 35.33
N GLY A 195 -24.34 -25.75 35.53
CA GLY A 195 -23.94 -24.35 35.73
C GLY A 195 -23.28 -23.71 34.50
N HIS A 196 -23.36 -24.35 33.33
CA HIS A 196 -22.78 -23.84 32.10
C HIS A 196 -23.74 -22.85 31.45
N SER A 197 -23.59 -21.57 31.80
CA SER A 197 -24.15 -20.49 30.99
C SER A 197 -23.62 -20.60 29.55
N PRO A 198 -24.44 -20.39 28.49
CA PRO A 198 -23.95 -20.40 27.13
C PRO A 198 -22.77 -19.45 27.04
N VAL A 199 -21.58 -20.01 26.77
CA VAL A 199 -20.32 -19.28 26.74
C VAL A 199 -20.57 -18.04 25.90
N SER A 200 -20.50 -16.86 26.54
CA SER A 200 -20.78 -15.61 25.87
C SER A 200 -19.92 -15.57 24.60
N VAL A 201 -20.53 -15.29 23.45
CA VAL A 201 -19.83 -15.15 22.15
C VAL A 201 -18.98 -13.85 22.13
N THR A 202 -18.58 -13.37 23.31
CA THR A 202 -17.72 -12.21 23.45
C THR A 202 -16.35 -12.59 22.90
N LYS A 203 -15.88 -11.79 21.94
CA LYS A 203 -14.57 -12.00 21.35
C LYS A 203 -13.53 -11.96 22.47
N PRO A 204 -12.66 -12.98 22.61
CA PRO A 204 -11.63 -12.98 23.64
C PRO A 204 -10.72 -11.76 23.48
N SER A 205 -10.19 -11.25 24.61
CA SER A 205 -9.24 -10.13 24.59
C SER A 205 -8.04 -10.44 23.69
N MET A 206 -7.40 -9.41 23.14
CA MET A 206 -6.23 -9.59 22.27
C MET A 206 -5.10 -10.37 22.96
N ALA A 207 -4.92 -10.19 24.27
CA ALA A 207 -3.97 -10.96 25.06
C ALA A 207 -4.32 -12.45 25.10
N ARG A 208 -5.60 -12.77 25.36
CA ARG A 208 -6.07 -14.16 25.40
C ARG A 208 -5.96 -14.85 24.05
N LYS A 209 -6.25 -14.13 22.96
CA LYS A 209 -6.07 -14.65 21.59
C LYS A 209 -4.63 -15.06 21.32
N ARG A 210 -3.66 -14.22 21.69
CA ARG A 210 -2.22 -14.52 21.52
C ARG A 210 -1.82 -15.78 22.27
N ILE A 211 -2.26 -15.94 23.51
CA ILE A 211 -1.97 -17.13 24.32
C ILE A 211 -2.54 -18.39 23.64
N MET A 212 -3.80 -18.36 23.20
CA MET A 212 -4.43 -19.49 22.52
C MET A 212 -3.77 -19.82 21.18
N GLU A 213 -3.35 -18.81 20.42
CA GLU A 213 -2.63 -18.99 19.15
C GLU A 213 -1.25 -19.62 19.38
N GLU A 214 -0.50 -19.16 20.39
CA GLU A 214 0.80 -19.72 20.75
C GLU A 214 0.70 -21.19 21.23
N GLU A 215 -0.31 -21.50 22.05
CA GLU A 215 -0.59 -22.88 22.45
C GLU A 215 -0.94 -23.76 21.25
N ARG A 216 -1.76 -23.25 20.33
CA ARG A 216 -2.12 -23.97 19.09
C ARG A 216 -0.88 -24.24 18.24
N GLU A 217 -0.01 -23.25 18.05
CA GLU A 217 1.24 -23.41 17.32
C GLU A 217 2.17 -24.44 17.98
N ARG A 218 2.30 -24.42 19.31
CA ARG A 218 3.06 -25.42 20.06
C ARG A 218 2.55 -26.84 19.83
N VAL A 219 1.24 -27.04 19.95
CA VAL A 219 0.62 -28.37 19.78
C VAL A 219 0.82 -28.87 18.35
N VAL A 220 0.64 -28.00 17.36
CA VAL A 220 0.85 -28.35 15.94
C VAL A 220 2.31 -28.75 15.70
N GLN A 221 3.28 -27.98 16.20
CA GLN A 221 4.70 -28.32 16.05
C GLN A 221 5.05 -29.66 16.69
N LEU A 222 4.55 -29.92 17.90
CA LEU A 222 4.77 -31.18 18.60
C LEU A 222 4.16 -32.35 17.82
N TYR A 223 2.94 -32.16 17.29
CA TYR A 223 2.27 -33.16 16.47
C TYR A 223 3.05 -33.45 15.18
N ARG A 224 3.55 -32.42 14.48
CA ARG A 224 4.42 -32.59 13.30
C ARG A 224 5.68 -33.41 13.62
N GLN A 225 6.38 -33.07 14.70
CA GLN A 225 7.56 -33.82 15.14
C GLN A 225 7.24 -35.28 15.48
N MET A 226 6.13 -35.51 16.19
CA MET A 226 5.67 -36.85 16.51
C MET A 226 5.36 -37.64 15.24
N LYS A 227 4.68 -37.03 14.26
CA LYS A 227 4.32 -37.69 13.01
C LYS A 227 5.55 -38.00 12.15
N GLN A 228 6.53 -37.09 12.12
CA GLN A 228 7.79 -37.32 11.43
C GLN A 228 8.50 -38.56 12.00
N ARG A 229 8.64 -38.63 13.34
CA ARG A 229 9.23 -39.81 14.00
C ARG A 229 8.49 -41.11 13.70
N GLN A 230 7.16 -41.08 13.60
CA GLN A 230 6.39 -42.26 13.23
C GLN A 230 6.69 -42.71 11.79
N LYS A 231 6.83 -41.78 10.85
CA LYS A 231 7.20 -42.09 9.47
C LYS A 231 8.62 -42.67 9.39
N ASP A 232 9.59 -42.01 10.02
CA ASP A 232 10.97 -42.48 10.04
C ASP A 232 11.07 -43.91 10.61
N LYS A 233 10.30 -44.21 11.66
CA LYS A 233 10.21 -45.56 12.22
C LYS A 233 9.59 -46.57 11.23
N GLN A 234 8.50 -46.20 10.57
CA GLN A 234 7.87 -47.05 9.55
C GLN A 234 8.82 -47.32 8.35
N GLU A 235 9.62 -46.33 7.96
CA GLU A 235 10.63 -46.48 6.90
C GLU A 235 11.76 -47.41 7.34
N GLN A 236 12.23 -47.30 8.59
CA GLN A 236 13.22 -48.23 9.15
C GLN A 236 12.69 -49.67 9.21
N ASP A 237 11.45 -49.85 9.68
CA ASP A 237 10.81 -51.16 9.74
C ASP A 237 10.63 -51.76 8.33
N ARG A 238 10.25 -50.93 7.34
CA ARG A 238 10.18 -51.35 5.92
C ARG A 238 11.54 -51.72 5.35
N ALA A 239 12.57 -50.92 5.60
CA ALA A 239 13.93 -51.18 5.12
C ALA A 239 14.48 -52.50 5.69
N ALA A 240 14.26 -52.76 6.99
CA ALA A 240 14.67 -54.01 7.64
C ALA A 240 13.95 -55.24 7.05
N MET A 241 12.67 -55.12 6.71
CA MET A 241 11.91 -56.20 6.07
C MET A 241 12.37 -56.49 4.63
N THR A 242 12.86 -55.48 3.91
CA THR A 242 13.38 -55.67 2.54
C THR A 242 14.81 -56.21 2.47
N SER A 243 15.55 -56.18 3.58
CA SER A 243 16.95 -56.65 3.65
C SER A 243 17.11 -58.10 4.13
N THR A 244 16.01 -58.85 4.28
CA THR A 244 15.99 -60.27 4.67
C THR A 244 15.55 -61.12 3.49
#